data_AF-A0A9Q1C1H5-F1
#
_entry.id   AF-A0A9Q1C1H5-F1
#
_cell.length_a   1.000
_cell.length_b   1.000
_cell.length_c   1.000
_cell.angle_alpha   90.00
_cell.angle_beta   90.00
_cell.angle_gamma   90.00
#
_symmetry.space_group_name_H-M   'P 1'
#
loop_
_entity.id
_entity.type
_entity.pdbx_description
1 polymer ?
#
loop_
_entity_poly.entity_id
_entity_poly.type
_entity_poly.pdbx_seq_one_letter_code
_entity_poly.pdbx_strand_id
1 'polypeptide(L)'
;MKFIFALGFLVCCWHTSFAQMIPIPQQIVPKNTVPDHGYCYRNPSIICNTAGMEVQYSAEDCIQCDCIGEGQGVLCCMKSPFPIVKSHQFCNVFLDTSTCQYQLIPTITHGNHACCIEGYSTSVIEEKSPSSKQDKI
;
A
#
# COMPACT_ATOMS: atom_id res chain seq x y z
N MET A 1 61.55 -16.07 20.69
CA MET A 1 60.46 -16.27 19.70
C MET A 1 59.17 -15.75 20.31
N LYS A 2 58.63 -14.64 19.80
CA LYS A 2 57.34 -14.05 20.20
C LYS A 2 56.47 -14.01 18.94
N PHE A 3 55.46 -14.87 18.86
CA PHE A 3 54.50 -14.85 17.77
C PHE A 3 53.34 -13.93 18.12
N ILE A 4 53.13 -12.92 17.28
CA ILE A 4 52.02 -11.98 17.30
C ILE A 4 50.89 -12.64 16.51
N PHE A 5 49.77 -12.94 17.17
CA PHE A 5 48.52 -13.30 16.49
C PHE A 5 47.68 -12.03 16.33
N ALA A 6 47.75 -11.43 15.15
CA ALA A 6 46.81 -10.39 14.72
C ALA A 6 45.52 -11.10 14.26
N LEU A 7 44.48 -11.04 15.08
CA LEU A 7 43.12 -11.41 14.70
C LEU A 7 42.59 -10.34 13.73
N GLY A 8 42.61 -10.68 12.44
CA GLY A 8 41.94 -9.92 11.39
C GLY A 8 40.44 -9.90 11.64
N PHE A 9 39.92 -8.74 12.02
CA PHE A 9 38.49 -8.45 12.00
C PHE A 9 38.01 -8.50 10.54
N LEU A 10 37.46 -9.65 10.16
CA LEU A 10 36.77 -9.85 8.90
C LEU A 10 35.45 -9.06 8.98
N VAL A 11 35.49 -7.81 8.50
CA VAL A 11 34.32 -6.94 8.33
C VAL A 11 33.40 -7.60 7.32
N CYS A 12 32.49 -8.44 7.80
CA CYS A 12 31.36 -8.95 7.05
C CYS A 12 30.37 -7.79 6.84
N CYS A 13 30.64 -6.91 5.87
CA CYS A 13 29.65 -6.01 5.30
C CYS A 13 28.59 -6.85 4.59
N TRP A 14 27.64 -7.38 5.35
CA TRP A 14 26.40 -7.91 4.80
C TRP A 14 25.67 -6.72 4.16
N HIS A 15 25.74 -6.60 2.84
CA HIS A 15 24.80 -5.80 2.06
C HIS A 15 23.44 -6.51 2.14
N THR A 16 22.74 -6.35 3.25
CA THR A 16 21.29 -6.52 3.27
C THR A 16 20.72 -5.42 2.37
N SER A 17 20.57 -5.75 1.08
CA SER A 17 19.72 -4.98 0.18
C SER A 17 18.30 -5.13 0.69
N PHE A 18 17.91 -4.24 1.61
CA PHE A 18 16.52 -4.10 2.00
C PHE A 18 15.80 -3.52 0.80
N ALA A 19 15.19 -4.40 0.01
CA ALA A 19 14.22 -3.98 -0.97
C ALA A 19 13.02 -3.42 -0.19
N GLN A 20 13.08 -2.11 0.05
CA GLN A 20 12.14 -1.36 0.87
C GLN A 20 10.85 -1.13 0.09
N MET A 21 9.72 -1.31 0.77
CA MET A 21 8.42 -0.91 0.24
C MET A 21 8.40 0.62 0.10
N ILE A 22 8.04 1.10 -1.08
CA ILE A 22 8.03 2.54 -1.40
C ILE A 22 6.59 3.04 -1.33
N PRO A 23 6.21 3.85 -0.33
CA PRO A 23 4.84 4.35 -0.21
C PRO A 23 4.49 5.31 -1.36
N ILE A 24 3.23 5.30 -1.79
CA ILE A 24 2.70 6.26 -2.78
C ILE A 24 2.04 7.44 -2.05
N PRO A 25 2.22 8.69 -2.52
CA PRO A 25 1.58 9.86 -1.96
C PRO A 25 0.08 9.67 -1.74
N GLN A 26 -0.40 10.12 -0.59
CA GLN A 26 -1.78 10.00 -0.17
C GLN A 26 -2.54 11.30 -0.41
N GLN A 27 -3.84 11.18 -0.65
CA GLN A 27 -4.78 12.30 -0.74
C GLN A 27 -6.06 11.97 0.03
N ILE A 28 -6.82 13.01 0.36
CA ILE A 28 -8.16 12.89 0.93
C ILE A 28 -9.15 13.34 -0.13
N VAL A 29 -10.12 12.49 -0.44
CA VAL A 29 -11.23 12.83 -1.33
C VAL A 29 -12.53 13.02 -0.54
N PRO A 30 -13.46 13.85 -1.03
CA PRO A 30 -14.76 14.06 -0.40
C PRO A 30 -15.61 12.79 -0.28
N LYS A 31 -16.48 12.71 0.73
CA LYS A 31 -17.35 11.53 0.99
C LYS A 31 -18.27 11.11 -0.17
N ASN A 32 -18.57 12.01 -1.10
CA ASN A 32 -19.39 11.70 -2.28
C ASN A 32 -18.59 11.08 -3.43
N THR A 33 -17.28 10.88 -3.24
CA THR A 33 -16.38 10.23 -4.18
C THR A 33 -15.67 9.10 -3.44
N VAL A 34 -16.21 7.89 -3.49
CA VAL A 34 -15.54 6.71 -2.92
C VAL A 34 -14.48 6.24 -3.91
N PRO A 35 -13.18 6.28 -3.57
CA PRO A 35 -12.11 5.76 -4.44
C PRO A 35 -12.22 4.25 -4.64
N ASP A 36 -11.67 3.76 -5.75
CA ASP A 36 -11.62 2.33 -6.06
C ASP A 36 -10.62 1.57 -5.18
N HIS A 37 -9.67 2.26 -4.55
CA HIS A 37 -8.65 1.67 -3.70
C HIS A 37 -8.27 2.60 -2.55
N GLY A 38 -7.61 2.04 -1.54
CA GLY A 38 -7.01 2.77 -0.44
C GLY A 38 -5.55 3.14 -0.67
N TYR A 39 -4.75 2.92 0.36
CA TYR A 39 -3.32 3.21 0.33
C TYR A 39 -2.58 2.21 -0.53
N CYS A 40 -1.59 2.72 -1.27
CA CYS A 40 -0.75 1.93 -2.15
C CYS A 40 0.73 2.09 -1.82
N TYR A 41 1.50 1.05 -2.13
CA TYR A 41 2.95 1.05 -2.09
C TYR A 41 3.52 0.23 -3.24
N ARG A 42 4.76 0.52 -3.63
CA ARG A 42 5.51 -0.27 -4.61
C ARG A 42 6.45 -1.22 -3.90
N ASN A 43 6.50 -2.46 -4.37
CA ASN A 43 7.45 -3.45 -3.90
C ASN A 43 8.35 -3.91 -5.07
N PRO A 44 9.57 -3.37 -5.20
CA PRO A 44 10.48 -3.74 -6.29
C PRO A 44 11.07 -5.14 -6.12
N SER A 45 10.92 -5.78 -4.96
CA SER A 45 11.45 -7.13 -4.69
C SER A 45 10.68 -8.23 -5.42
N ILE A 46 9.43 -7.97 -5.79
CA ILE A 46 8.55 -8.95 -6.44
C ILE A 46 8.64 -8.72 -7.94
N ILE A 47 9.43 -9.54 -8.61
CA ILE A 47 9.61 -9.45 -10.06
C ILE A 47 8.44 -10.17 -10.75
N CYS A 48 7.88 -9.53 -11.75
CA CYS A 48 6.79 -10.02 -12.57
C CYS A 48 7.01 -9.59 -14.03
N ASN A 49 6.47 -10.35 -14.98
CA ASN A 49 6.83 -10.20 -16.41
C ASN A 49 5.75 -9.49 -17.23
N THR A 50 4.53 -9.36 -16.71
CA THR A 50 3.37 -8.87 -17.47
C THR A 50 2.68 -7.77 -16.69
N ALA A 51 2.74 -6.53 -17.20
CA ALA A 51 2.06 -5.40 -16.59
C ALA A 51 0.55 -5.66 -16.45
N GLY A 52 -0.03 -5.27 -15.33
CA GLY A 52 -1.45 -5.50 -14.99
C GLY A 52 -1.78 -6.94 -14.59
N MET A 53 -0.81 -7.86 -14.56
CA MET A 53 -1.03 -9.19 -13.99
C MET A 53 -1.17 -9.08 -12.48
N GLU A 54 -2.29 -9.59 -11.95
CA GLU A 54 -2.51 -9.71 -10.51
C GLU A 54 -1.52 -10.73 -9.93
N VAL A 55 -0.82 -10.33 -8.87
CA VAL A 55 0.13 -11.16 -8.13
C VAL A 55 -0.49 -11.50 -6.78
N GLN A 56 -0.63 -12.79 -6.50
CA GLN A 56 -1.07 -13.23 -5.17
C GLN A 56 -0.03 -12.81 -4.13
N TYR A 57 -0.43 -11.90 -3.25
CA TYR A 57 0.36 -11.48 -2.10
C TYR A 57 -0.21 -12.16 -0.85
N SER A 58 0.48 -13.22 -0.39
CA SER A 58 -0.03 -14.12 0.65
C SER A 58 0.01 -13.56 2.06
N ALA A 59 0.52 -12.34 2.27
CA ALA A 59 0.79 -11.81 3.60
C ALA A 59 -0.39 -11.07 4.23
N GLU A 60 -1.30 -10.50 3.43
CA GLU A 60 -2.39 -9.66 3.94
C GLU A 60 -3.67 -9.86 3.11
N ASP A 61 -4.70 -10.40 3.76
CA ASP A 61 -6.06 -10.37 3.24
C ASP A 61 -6.45 -8.89 3.04
N CYS A 62 -6.95 -8.55 1.85
CA CYS A 62 -7.41 -7.20 1.44
C CYS A 62 -6.40 -6.27 0.78
N ILE A 63 -5.23 -6.78 0.42
CA ILE A 63 -4.35 -6.13 -0.56
C ILE A 63 -4.57 -6.74 -1.94
N GLN A 64 -4.60 -5.89 -2.96
CA GLN A 64 -4.48 -6.29 -4.36
C GLN A 64 -3.15 -5.78 -4.88
N CYS A 65 -2.35 -6.66 -5.49
CA CYS A 65 -1.06 -6.31 -6.07
C CYS A 65 -1.07 -6.57 -7.57
N ASP A 66 -0.80 -5.53 -8.35
CA ASP A 66 -0.71 -5.61 -9.79
C ASP A 66 0.73 -5.37 -10.25
N CYS A 67 1.18 -6.14 -11.24
CA CYS A 67 2.49 -5.95 -11.83
C CYS A 67 2.59 -4.61 -12.55
N ILE A 68 3.64 -3.82 -12.28
CA ILE A 68 3.84 -2.53 -12.96
C ILE A 68 4.43 -2.75 -14.36
N GLY A 69 5.30 -3.76 -14.51
CA GLY A 69 6.00 -4.09 -15.73
C GLY A 69 7.25 -4.92 -15.47
N GLU A 70 7.89 -5.41 -16.53
CA GLU A 70 9.06 -6.29 -16.44
C GLU A 70 10.19 -5.64 -15.63
N GLY A 71 10.58 -6.28 -14.53
CA GLY A 71 11.66 -5.81 -13.65
C GLY A 71 11.34 -4.57 -12.80
N GLN A 72 10.11 -4.05 -12.83
CA GLN A 72 9.73 -2.82 -12.10
C GLN A 72 9.08 -3.07 -10.74
N GLY A 73 8.78 -4.32 -10.42
CA GLY A 73 8.10 -4.68 -9.19
C GLY A 73 6.58 -4.73 -9.35
N VAL A 74 5.92 -4.75 -8.20
CA VAL A 74 4.45 -4.70 -8.09
C VAL A 74 3.99 -3.41 -7.42
N LEU A 75 2.78 -3.00 -7.78
CA LEU A 75 1.99 -1.97 -7.11
C LEU A 75 0.94 -2.68 -6.26
N CYS A 76 1.04 -2.55 -4.94
CA CYS A 76 0.09 -3.13 -4.01
C CYS A 76 -0.79 -2.03 -3.42
N CYS A 77 -2.10 -2.23 -3.42
CA CYS A 77 -3.09 -1.31 -2.92
C CYS A 77 -4.07 -2.02 -1.99
N MET A 78 -4.50 -1.34 -0.92
CA MET A 78 -5.66 -1.78 -0.14
C MET A 78 -6.90 -1.76 -1.02
N LYS A 79 -7.69 -2.85 -1.00
CA LYS A 79 -8.92 -2.97 -1.81
C LYS A 79 -9.97 -1.92 -1.45
N SER A 80 -10.07 -1.55 -0.17
CA SER A 80 -10.98 -0.49 0.27
C SER A 80 -10.24 0.77 0.69
N PRO A 81 -10.78 1.96 0.38
CA PRO A 81 -10.25 3.23 0.87
C PRO A 81 -10.49 3.40 2.36
N PHE A 82 -9.54 4.02 3.06
CA PHE A 82 -9.67 4.27 4.49
C PHE A 82 -10.67 5.41 4.75
N PRO A 83 -11.77 5.18 5.50
CA PRO A 83 -12.78 6.20 5.73
C PRO A 83 -12.27 7.24 6.74
N ILE A 84 -12.39 8.52 6.38
CA ILE A 84 -12.20 9.64 7.29
C ILE A 84 -13.56 9.99 7.90
N VAL A 85 -13.70 9.78 9.21
CA VAL A 85 -14.94 10.07 9.94
C VAL A 85 -14.90 11.42 10.63
N LYS A 86 -16.07 11.94 11.01
CA LYS A 86 -16.22 13.26 11.65
C LYS A 86 -15.56 13.36 13.03
N SER A 87 -15.55 12.27 13.81
CA SER A 87 -15.02 12.29 15.17
C SER A 87 -14.25 11.00 15.47
N HIS A 88 -12.98 10.94 15.02
CA HIS A 88 -12.14 9.74 15.11
C HIS A 88 -11.99 9.24 16.55
N GLN A 89 -11.89 10.15 17.51
CA GLN A 89 -11.81 9.83 18.93
C GLN A 89 -13.05 9.13 19.51
N PHE A 90 -14.18 9.17 18.79
CA PHE A 90 -15.46 8.59 19.20
C PHE A 90 -15.99 7.54 18.20
N CYS A 91 -15.16 7.13 17.23
CA CYS A 91 -15.52 6.14 16.24
C CYS A 91 -14.37 5.16 16.03
N ASN A 92 -14.61 3.90 16.34
CA ASN A 92 -13.65 2.83 16.04
C ASN A 92 -13.81 2.43 14.57
N VAL A 93 -12.69 2.45 13.86
CA VAL A 93 -12.58 2.04 12.45
C VAL A 93 -11.76 0.76 12.41
N PHE A 94 -12.32 -0.31 11.84
CA PHE A 94 -11.67 -1.61 11.77
C PHE A 94 -11.93 -2.26 10.41
N LEU A 95 -10.93 -2.93 9.89
CA LEU A 95 -11.02 -3.64 8.62
C LEU A 95 -11.53 -5.05 8.88
N ASP A 96 -12.65 -5.41 8.24
CA ASP A 96 -13.10 -6.78 8.16
C ASP A 96 -12.35 -7.50 7.04
N THR A 97 -11.45 -8.41 7.39
CA THR A 97 -10.59 -9.11 6.42
C THR A 97 -11.35 -10.11 5.54
N SER A 98 -12.56 -10.50 5.93
CA SER A 98 -13.38 -11.42 5.13
C SER A 98 -14.08 -10.71 3.96
N THR A 99 -14.47 -9.46 4.16
CA THR A 99 -15.16 -8.63 3.14
C THR A 99 -14.26 -7.55 2.55
N CYS A 100 -13.12 -7.31 3.16
CA CYS A 100 -12.21 -6.21 2.86
C CYS A 100 -12.86 -4.84 2.94
N GLN A 101 -13.85 -4.66 3.82
CA GLN A 101 -14.53 -3.40 4.05
C GLN A 101 -14.26 -2.87 5.46
N TYR A 102 -14.22 -1.54 5.58
CA TYR A 102 -14.11 -0.88 6.88
C TYR A 102 -15.47 -0.83 7.57
N GLN A 103 -15.51 -1.32 8.79
CA GLN A 103 -16.64 -1.22 9.69
C GLN A 103 -16.41 -0.07 10.67
N LEU A 104 -17.49 0.65 10.98
CA LEU A 104 -17.47 1.85 11.82
C LEU A 104 -18.35 1.62 13.05
N ILE A 105 -17.76 1.58 14.25
CA ILE A 105 -18.50 1.42 15.51
C ILE A 105 -18.36 2.70 16.34
N PRO A 106 -19.46 3.40 16.63
CA PRO A 106 -19.42 4.55 17.53
C PRO A 106 -19.10 4.09 18.95
N THR A 107 -18.36 4.91 19.69
CA THR A 107 -18.24 4.70 21.13
C THR A 107 -19.59 5.00 21.80
N ILE A 108 -19.94 4.20 22.82
CA ILE A 108 -21.28 4.15 23.45
C ILE A 108 -21.78 5.54 23.87
N THR A 109 -20.88 6.48 24.16
CA THR A 109 -21.20 7.80 24.70
C THR A 109 -21.65 8.84 23.67
N HIS A 110 -21.36 8.68 22.38
CA HIS A 110 -21.55 9.75 21.38
C HIS A 110 -22.58 9.45 20.27
N GLY A 111 -23.22 8.27 20.30
CA GLY A 111 -24.23 7.88 19.33
C GLY A 111 -23.69 7.74 17.89
N ASN A 112 -24.59 7.48 16.94
CA ASN A 112 -24.22 7.10 15.56
C ASN A 112 -23.55 8.22 14.74
N HIS A 113 -23.64 9.48 15.19
CA HIS A 113 -23.11 10.63 14.46
C HIS A 113 -21.59 10.75 14.49
N ALA A 114 -20.92 10.13 15.47
CA ALA A 114 -19.46 10.13 15.58
C ALA A 114 -18.79 9.48 14.36
N CYS A 115 -19.45 8.48 13.78
CA CYS A 115 -18.97 7.68 12.66
C CYS A 115 -19.44 8.17 11.29
N CYS A 116 -20.01 9.38 11.19
CA CYS A 116 -20.34 9.93 9.87
C CYS A 116 -19.07 10.12 9.04
N ILE A 117 -19.01 9.51 7.85
CA ILE A 117 -17.91 9.65 6.91
C ILE A 117 -17.92 11.06 6.31
N GLU A 118 -16.77 11.72 6.33
CA GLU A 118 -16.52 13.04 5.75
C GLU A 118 -15.66 12.97 4.48
N GLY A 119 -14.87 11.91 4.35
CA GLY A 119 -14.07 11.65 3.17
C GLY A 119 -13.41 10.29 3.19
N TYR A 120 -12.52 10.07 2.24
CA TYR A 120 -11.74 8.85 2.12
C TYR A 120 -10.29 9.20 1.87
N SER A 121 -9.38 8.44 2.49
CA SER A 121 -7.96 8.54 2.23
C SER A 121 -7.51 7.44 1.28
N THR A 122 -6.81 7.84 0.21
CA THR A 122 -6.39 6.97 -0.90
C THR A 122 -5.05 7.44 -1.43
N SER A 123 -4.34 6.60 -2.19
CA SER A 123 -3.10 7.00 -2.86
C SER A 123 -3.35 7.66 -4.22
N VAL A 124 -2.47 8.56 -4.65
CA VAL A 124 -2.50 9.13 -6.00
C VAL A 124 -1.70 8.21 -6.92
N ILE A 125 -2.39 7.36 -7.67
CA ILE A 125 -1.75 6.57 -8.71
C ILE A 125 -1.67 7.45 -9.95
N GLU A 126 -0.46 7.89 -10.30
CA GLU A 126 -0.24 8.50 -11.61
C GLU A 126 -0.44 7.41 -12.66
N GLU A 127 -1.64 7.35 -13.25
CA GLU A 127 -1.84 6.62 -14.48
C GLU A 127 -0.91 7.26 -15.50
N LYS A 128 0.19 6.57 -15.84
CA LYS A 128 0.88 6.86 -17.09
C LYS A 128 -0.15 6.58 -18.18
N SER A 129 -0.84 7.63 -18.60
CA SER A 129 -1.72 7.65 -19.76
C SER A 129 -1.02 6.83 -20.83
N PRO A 130 -1.63 5.73 -21.33
CA PRO A 130 -1.00 4.94 -22.37
C PRO A 130 -0.75 5.92 -23.51
N SER A 131 0.51 6.24 -23.74
CA SER A 131 0.94 7.07 -24.84
C SER A 131 0.49 6.34 -26.09
N SER A 132 -0.69 6.70 -26.60
CA SER A 132 -1.24 6.24 -27.86
C SER A 132 -0.38 6.82 -28.98
N LYS A 133 0.83 6.31 -29.10
CA LYS A 133 1.56 6.27 -30.34
C LYS A 133 1.45 4.84 -30.83
N GLN A 134 0.37 4.57 -31.54
CA GLN A 134 0.50 3.73 -32.71
C GLN A 134 0.28 4.60 -33.94
N ASP A 135 1.37 4.73 -34.65
CA ASP A 135 1.58 5.43 -35.89
C ASP A 135 0.57 5.04 -36.98
N LYS A 136 0.17 6.06 -37.75
CA LYS A 136 0.19 6.08 -39.22
C LYS A 136 0.30 4.71 -39.91
N ILE A 137 -0.76 4.33 -40.65
CA ILE A 137 -0.69 4.13 -42.11
C ILE A 137 -1.89 4.84 -42.73
#